data_AF-A0A7X5CII8-F1
#
_entry.id   AF-A0A7X5CII8-F1
#
_cell.length_a   1.000
_cell.length_b   1.000
_cell.length_c   1.000
_cell.angle_alpha   90.00
_cell.angle_beta   90.00
_cell.angle_gamma   90.00
#
_symmetry.space_group_name_H-M   'P 1'
#
loop_
_entity.id
_entity.type
_entity.pdbx_description
1 polymer ?
#
loop_
_entity_poly.entity_id
_entity_poly.type
_entity_poly.pdbx_seq_one_letter_code
_entity_poly.pdbx_strand_id
1 'polypeptide(L)'
;MKLFDSERKIMEVLWREGKIPAGQIVKILKEETGWNRNTTYTVIKKCVDKGAVKREEPGFVCSALVSRQEIQDYETEELIDKMFDGSREKFFAAFLDGKKLSKQEVGQLKKLIDELE
;
A
#
# COMPACT_ATOMS: atom_id res chain seq x y z
N MET A 1 0.73 9.50 -2.33
CA MET A 1 1.90 9.51 -1.43
C MET A 1 2.66 8.20 -1.55
N LYS A 2 3.99 8.23 -1.72
CA LYS A 2 4.80 7.01 -1.83
C LYS A 2 5.19 6.44 -0.46
N LEU A 3 4.90 5.16 -0.26
CA LEU A 3 5.36 4.38 0.90
C LEU A 3 6.44 3.38 0.49
N PHE A 4 7.56 3.42 1.18
CA PHE A 4 8.63 2.43 1.04
C PHE A 4 8.26 1.13 1.76
N ASP A 5 8.92 0.02 1.43
CA ASP A 5 8.63 -1.32 1.98
C ASP A 5 8.56 -1.35 3.50
N SER A 6 9.44 -0.60 4.16
CA SER A 6 9.43 -0.50 5.63
C SER A 6 8.17 0.19 6.16
N GLU A 7 7.76 1.31 5.55
CA GLU A 7 6.57 2.05 5.94
C GLU A 7 5.29 1.26 5.63
N ARG A 8 5.29 0.54 4.49
CA ARG A 8 4.21 -0.39 4.12
C ARG A 8 3.99 -1.43 5.21
N LYS A 9 5.04 -2.03 5.77
CA LYS A 9 4.91 -3.00 6.88
C LYS A 9 4.20 -2.42 8.10
N ILE A 10 4.47 -1.16 8.44
CA ILE A 10 3.73 -0.47 9.52
C ILE A 10 2.26 -0.28 9.14
N MET A 11 2.00 0.16 7.91
CA MET A 11 0.64 0.39 7.43
C MET A 11 -0.18 -0.91 7.36
N GLU A 12 0.41 -2.03 6.96
CA GLU A 12 -0.23 -3.34 6.94
C GLU A 12 -0.74 -3.74 8.33
N VAL A 13 0.08 -3.54 9.36
CA VAL A 13 -0.34 -3.78 10.75
C VAL A 13 -1.48 -2.84 11.14
N LEU A 14 -1.40 -1.55 10.79
CA LEU A 14 -2.44 -0.58 11.14
C LEU A 14 -3.75 -0.78 10.37
N TRP A 15 -3.70 -1.25 9.12
CA TRP A 15 -4.88 -1.60 8.34
C TRP A 15 -5.56 -2.87 8.87
N ARG A 16 -4.77 -3.81 9.39
CA ARG A 16 -5.28 -5.05 9.97
C ARG A 16 -5.84 -4.88 11.38
N GLU A 17 -5.07 -4.25 12.26
CA GLU A 17 -5.40 -4.11 13.69
C GLU A 17 -6.18 -2.83 14.02
N GLY A 18 -6.21 -1.87 13.09
CA GLY A 18 -6.79 -0.55 13.32
C GLY A 18 -5.92 0.31 14.23
N LYS A 19 -6.57 1.02 15.15
CA LYS A 19 -5.94 1.98 16.06
C LYS A 19 -5.31 1.24 17.26
N ILE A 20 -3.98 1.22 17.33
CA ILE A 20 -3.24 0.49 18.38
C ILE A 20 -2.02 1.25 18.91
N PRO A 21 -1.57 0.98 20.15
CA PRO A 21 -0.34 1.56 20.69
C PRO A 21 0.89 1.14 19.89
N ALA A 22 1.88 2.03 19.77
CA ALA A 22 3.15 1.72 19.09
C ALA A 22 3.89 0.52 19.71
N GLY A 23 3.71 0.27 21.01
CA GLY A 23 4.24 -0.90 21.68
C GLY A 23 3.66 -2.23 21.16
N GLN A 24 2.40 -2.25 20.72
CA GLN A 24 1.80 -3.44 20.08
C GLN A 24 2.37 -3.65 18.68
N ILE A 25 2.52 -2.56 17.90
CA ILE A 25 3.16 -2.62 16.57
C ILE A 25 4.57 -3.22 16.67
N VAL A 26 5.34 -2.83 17.68
CA VAL A 26 6.68 -3.39 17.94
C VAL A 26 6.63 -4.89 18.19
N LYS A 27 5.65 -5.40 18.94
CA LYS A 27 5.53 -6.84 19.20
C LYS A 27 5.23 -7.59 17.91
N ILE A 28 4.23 -7.12 17.17
CA ILE A 28 3.78 -7.73 15.90
C ILE A 28 4.93 -7.77 14.89
N LEU A 29 5.59 -6.63 14.64
CA LEU A 29 6.68 -6.58 13.66
C LEU A 29 7.97 -7.25 14.13
N LYS A 30 8.17 -7.41 15.43
CA LYS A 30 9.27 -8.25 15.93
C LYS A 30 9.04 -9.71 15.54
N GLU A 31 7.82 -10.20 15.60
CA GLU A 31 7.46 -11.58 15.22
C GLU A 31 7.43 -11.76 13.69
N GLU A 32 6.84 -10.83 12.95
CA GLU A 32 6.68 -10.95 11.50
C GLU A 32 7.97 -10.66 10.71
N THR A 33 8.82 -9.74 11.19
CA THR A 33 9.96 -9.24 10.42
C THR A 33 11.28 -9.23 11.19
N GLY A 34 11.29 -9.65 12.45
CA GLY A 34 12.48 -9.63 13.31
C GLY A 34 12.95 -8.22 13.69
N TRP A 35 12.11 -7.19 13.52
CA TRP A 35 12.52 -5.82 13.80
C TRP A 35 12.71 -5.57 15.29
N ASN A 36 13.78 -4.85 15.63
CA ASN A 36 13.94 -4.34 16.98
C ASN A 36 13.01 -3.13 17.21
N ARG A 37 12.87 -2.76 18.48
CA ARG A 37 12.04 -1.64 18.92
C ARG A 37 12.42 -0.34 18.22
N ASN A 38 13.71 0.00 18.18
CA ASN A 38 14.19 1.28 17.63
C ASN A 38 13.89 1.41 16.13
N THR A 39 14.09 0.34 15.36
CA THR A 39 13.73 0.29 13.94
C THR A 39 12.25 0.58 13.76
N THR A 40 11.38 -0.11 14.50
CA THR A 40 9.93 0.09 14.41
C THR A 40 9.54 1.54 14.71
N TYR A 41 10.03 2.13 15.81
CA TYR A 41 9.73 3.53 16.15
C TYR A 41 10.27 4.52 15.11
N THR A 42 11.43 4.24 14.52
CA THR A 42 12.01 5.08 13.46
C THR A 42 11.13 5.08 12.22
N VAL A 43 10.61 3.91 11.84
CA VAL A 43 9.70 3.78 10.69
C VAL A 43 8.34 4.38 10.99
N ILE A 44 7.78 4.20 12.20
CA ILE A 44 6.55 4.89 12.62
C ILE A 44 6.72 6.41 12.48
N LYS A 45 7.85 6.96 12.92
CA LYS A 45 8.13 8.39 12.79
C LYS A 45 8.10 8.83 11.32
N LYS A 46 8.74 8.08 10.42
CA LYS A 46 8.68 8.36 8.98
C LYS A 46 7.26 8.34 8.43
N CYS A 47 6.43 7.37 8.86
CA CYS A 47 5.02 7.32 8.47
C CYS A 47 4.24 8.53 8.97
N VAL A 48 4.53 9.02 10.18
CA VAL A 48 3.92 10.25 10.72
C VAL A 48 4.40 11.49 9.95
N ASP A 49 5.69 11.61 9.69
CA ASP A 49 6.28 12.73 8.95
C ASP A 49 5.71 12.82 7.52
N LYS A 50 5.34 11.68 6.93
CA LYS A 50 4.66 11.59 5.63
C LYS A 50 3.15 11.86 5.69
N GLY A 51 2.55 11.91 6.87
CA GLY A 51 1.10 12.02 7.02
C GLY A 51 0.33 10.72 6.77
N ALA A 52 1.00 9.57 6.71
CA ALA A 52 0.37 8.26 6.55
C ALA A 52 -0.22 7.73 7.87
N VAL A 53 0.36 8.14 9.00
CA VAL A 53 -0.03 7.70 10.34
C VAL A 53 -0.28 8.89 11.24
N LYS A 54 -1.38 8.84 11.99
CA LYS A 54 -1.62 9.75 13.11
C LYS A 54 -1.12 9.12 14.39
N ARG A 55 -0.33 9.88 15.15
CA ARG A 55 0.04 9.56 16.54
C ARG A 55 -0.77 10.42 17.50
N GLU A 56 -1.34 9.80 18.53
CA GLU A 56 -2.08 10.47 19.59
C GLU A 56 -1.49 10.15 20.97
N GLU A 57 -1.63 11.11 21.88
CA GLU A 57 -1.30 10.99 23.30
C GLU A 57 -2.57 11.05 24.15
N PRO A 58 -2.59 10.45 25.35
CA PRO A 58 -1.50 9.68 25.96
C PRO A 58 -1.32 8.27 25.38
N GLY A 59 -0.11 7.73 25.47
CA GLY A 59 0.15 6.30 25.24
C GLY A 59 0.67 5.95 23.85
N PHE A 60 1.08 6.95 23.04
CA PHE A 60 1.64 6.77 21.70
C PHE A 60 0.77 5.81 20.86
N VAL A 61 -0.49 6.19 20.66
CA VAL A 61 -1.46 5.42 19.89
C VAL A 61 -1.36 5.81 18.41
N CYS A 62 -1.19 4.82 17.55
CA CYS A 62 -1.05 5.01 16.11
C CYS A 62 -2.33 4.58 15.38
N SER A 63 -2.69 5.31 14.33
CA SER A 63 -3.79 4.96 13.41
C SER A 63 -3.42 5.34 11.99
N ALA A 64 -3.88 4.56 11.01
CA ALA A 64 -3.71 4.89 9.59
C ALA A 64 -4.57 6.10 9.21
N LEU A 65 -3.98 7.05 8.48
CA LEU A 65 -4.68 8.20 7.90
C LEU A 65 -5.02 8.02 6.42
N VAL A 66 -4.46 6.99 5.80
CA VAL A 66 -4.68 6.63 4.39
C VAL A 66 -5.07 5.17 4.32
N SER A 67 -5.98 4.84 3.42
CA SER A 67 -6.40 3.48 3.14
C SER A 67 -5.40 2.75 2.25
N ARG A 68 -5.52 1.43 2.21
CA ARG A 68 -4.74 0.58 1.30
C ARG A 68 -5.02 0.93 -0.16
N GLN A 69 -6.29 1.22 -0.49
CA GLN A 69 -6.72 1.55 -1.84
C GLN A 69 -6.08 2.85 -2.32
N GLU A 70 -6.11 3.92 -1.50
CA GLU A 70 -5.52 5.21 -1.87
C GLU A 70 -4.01 5.11 -2.16
N ILE A 71 -3.29 4.26 -1.42
CA ILE A 71 -1.87 4.01 -1.66
C ILE A 71 -1.65 3.22 -2.95
N GLN A 72 -2.48 2.20 -3.20
CA GLN A 72 -2.41 1.40 -4.42
C GLN A 72 -2.69 2.26 -5.65
N ASP A 73 -3.76 3.05 -5.64
CA ASP A 73 -4.14 3.93 -6.75
C ASP A 73 -3.02 4.94 -7.04
N TYR A 74 -2.48 5.58 -6.00
CA TYR A 74 -1.38 6.52 -6.17
C TYR A 74 -0.14 5.87 -6.80
N GLU A 75 0.24 4.67 -6.37
CA GLU A 75 1.40 4.00 -6.95
C GLU A 75 1.17 3.48 -8.36
N THR A 76 -0.05 3.02 -8.67
CA THR A 76 -0.43 2.61 -10.02
C THR A 76 -0.37 3.80 -10.97
N GLU A 77 -0.91 4.96 -10.58
CA GLU A 77 -0.82 6.17 -11.40
C GLU A 77 0.63 6.63 -11.57
N GLU A 78 1.44 6.62 -10.51
CA GLU A 78 2.88 6.96 -10.61
C GLU A 78 3.67 5.99 -11.51
N LEU A 79 3.29 4.70 -11.52
CA LEU A 79 3.88 3.70 -12.42
C LEU A 79 3.53 4.02 -13.88
N ILE A 80 2.25 4.29 -14.15
CA ILE A 80 1.75 4.62 -15.50
C ILE A 80 2.42 5.88 -16.02
N ASP A 81 2.51 6.92 -15.20
CA ASP A 81 3.17 8.18 -15.55
C ASP A 81 4.65 7.96 -15.90
N LYS A 82 5.40 7.25 -15.03
CA LYS A 82 6.86 7.11 -15.20
C LYS A 82 7.30 6.11 -16.27
N MET A 83 6.54 5.05 -16.48
CA MET A 83 6.95 3.95 -17.37
C MET A 83 6.21 3.95 -18.70
N PHE A 84 5.06 4.62 -18.78
CA PHE A 84 4.17 4.58 -19.95
C PHE A 84 3.74 5.98 -20.42
N ASP A 85 4.47 7.02 -20.00
CA ASP A 85 4.21 8.43 -20.34
C ASP A 85 2.76 8.85 -20.03
N GLY A 86 2.19 8.33 -18.94
CA GLY A 86 0.82 8.59 -18.53
C GLY A 86 -0.25 7.85 -19.35
N SER A 87 0.11 7.04 -20.34
CA SER A 87 -0.86 6.29 -21.16
C SER A 87 -1.26 4.97 -20.50
N ARG A 88 -2.50 4.93 -20.04
CA ARG A 88 -3.15 3.71 -19.53
C ARG A 88 -3.27 2.66 -20.64
N GLU A 89 -3.52 3.07 -21.87
CA GLU A 89 -3.63 2.18 -23.03
C GLU A 89 -2.32 1.45 -23.29
N LYS A 90 -1.18 2.15 -23.25
CA LYS A 90 0.15 1.52 -23.39
C LYS A 90 0.44 0.55 -22.25
N PHE A 91 0.08 0.92 -21.01
CA PHE A 91 0.23 0.03 -19.86
C PHE A 91 -0.58 -1.26 -20.05
N PHE A 92 -1.87 -1.16 -20.41
CA PHE A 92 -2.70 -2.33 -20.65
C PHE A 92 -2.20 -3.15 -21.85
N ALA A 93 -1.83 -2.51 -22.96
CA ALA A 93 -1.28 -3.19 -24.11
C ALA A 93 -0.02 -4.02 -23.73
N ALA A 94 0.92 -3.43 -23.00
CA ALA A 94 2.12 -4.12 -22.53
C ALA A 94 1.81 -5.26 -21.54
N PHE A 95 0.85 -5.06 -20.64
CA PHE A 95 0.44 -6.09 -19.68
C PHE A 95 -0.21 -7.30 -20.37
N LEU A 96 -0.96 -7.06 -21.45
CA LEU A 96 -1.67 -8.08 -22.22
C LEU A 96 -0.75 -8.79 -23.23
N ASP A 97 0.18 -8.07 -23.86
CA ASP A 97 1.08 -8.60 -24.90
C ASP A 97 2.04 -9.67 -24.35
N GLY A 98 2.49 -9.53 -23.10
CA GLY A 98 3.42 -10.46 -22.44
C GLY A 98 2.78 -11.70 -21.81
N LYS A 99 1.45 -11.83 -21.79
CA LYS A 99 0.75 -12.91 -21.07
C LYS A 99 -0.19 -13.71 -21.96
N LYS A 100 -0.04 -15.04 -21.92
CA LYS A 100 -1.12 -15.94 -22.36
C LYS A 100 -2.24 -15.89 -21.33
N LEU A 101 -3.14 -14.92 -21.46
CA LEU A 101 -4.38 -14.94 -20.69
C LEU A 101 -5.20 -16.16 -21.09
N SER A 102 -5.72 -16.85 -20.09
CA SER A 102 -6.73 -17.89 -20.28
C SER A 102 -8.02 -17.28 -20.84
N LYS A 103 -8.83 -18.10 -21.51
CA LYS A 103 -10.16 -17.67 -21.99
C LYS A 103 -11.04 -17.11 -20.86
N GLN A 104 -10.86 -17.62 -19.63
CA GLN A 104 -11.58 -17.15 -18.46
C GLN A 104 -11.16 -15.74 -18.06
N GLU A 105 -9.85 -15.46 -17.99
CA GLU A 105 -9.32 -14.13 -17.65
C GLU A 105 -9.74 -13.10 -18.69
N VAL A 106 -9.68 -13.44 -19.99
CA VAL A 106 -10.19 -12.56 -21.07
C VAL A 106 -11.68 -12.28 -20.91
N GLY A 107 -12.48 -13.29 -20.56
CA GLY A 107 -13.92 -13.13 -20.32
C GLY A 107 -14.23 -12.24 -19.12
N GLN A 108 -13.46 -12.34 -18.03
CA GLN A 108 -13.59 -11.45 -16.87
C GLN A 108 -13.18 -10.03 -17.21
N LEU A 109 -12.09 -9.84 -17.96
CA LEU A 109 -11.63 -8.52 -18.39
C LEU A 109 -12.68 -7.83 -19.27
N LYS A 110 -13.31 -8.56 -20.20
CA LYS A 110 -14.40 -8.04 -21.02
C LYS A 110 -15.59 -7.57 -20.18
N LYS A 111 -16.03 -8.38 -19.21
CA LYS A 111 -17.11 -7.97 -18.30
C LYS A 111 -16.79 -6.68 -17.55
N LEU A 112 -15.57 -6.54 -17.04
CA LEU A 112 -15.15 -5.31 -16.37
C LEU A 112 -15.19 -4.09 -17.28
N ILE A 113 -14.85 -4.24 -18.57
CA ILE A 113 -14.95 -3.16 -19.55
C ILE A 113 -16.42 -2.84 -19.85
N ASP A 114 -17.26 -3.86 -20.06
CA ASP A 114 -18.69 -3.68 -20.32
C ASP A 114 -19.42 -3.01 -19.12
N GLU A 115 -18.94 -3.19 -17.89
CA GLU A 115 -19.47 -2.53 -16.68
C GLU A 115 -19.06 -1.06 -16.54
N LEU A 116 -18.07 -0.59 -17.32
CA LEU A 116 -17.59 0.79 -17.34
C LEU A 116 -18.27 1.65 -18.43
N GLU A 117 -19.00 1.03 -19.35
CA GLU A 117 -19.83 1.70 -20.38
C GLU A 117 -21.24 2.02 -19.86
#